data_AF-A0A957DGB0-F1
#
_entry.id   AF-A0A957DGB0-F1
#
_cell.length_a   1.000
_cell.length_b   1.000
_cell.length_c   1.000
_cell.angle_alpha   90.00
_cell.angle_beta   90.00
_cell.angle_gamma   90.00
#
_symmetry.space_group_name_H-M   'P 1'
#
loop_
_entity.id
_entity.type
_entity.pdbx_description
1 polymer ?
#
loop_
_entity_poly.entity_id
_entity_poly.type
_entity_poly.pdbx_seq_one_letter_code
_entity_poly.pdbx_strand_id
1 'polypeptide(L)'
;MMTFSEAEHLPIETLADYAECRLTPDDAARAAAHLAGCPACQADVAWLRQIIVLIGSDDWEDAPSALTRQIVRSFRPAPSPFALWAAWLRRPPIRLAAAFVVLLLLLSGYWLLRPPARKLATITPQQGLVEIRRENETAWRT
;
A
#
# COMPACT_ATOMS: atom_id res chain seq x y z
N MET A 1 19.96 -13.97 -16.44
CA MET A 1 20.83 -14.90 -17.18
C MET A 1 22.21 -14.29 -17.24
N MET A 2 23.11 -14.68 -16.34
CA MET A 2 24.53 -14.31 -16.41
C MET A 2 25.22 -15.36 -17.27
N THR A 3 25.70 -14.95 -18.44
CA THR A 3 26.43 -15.80 -19.39
C THR A 3 27.88 -15.91 -18.93
N PHE A 4 28.28 -17.10 -18.48
CA PHE A 4 29.68 -17.44 -18.25
C PHE A 4 30.32 -17.78 -19.61
N SER A 5 31.31 -17.01 -20.03
CA SER A 5 32.07 -17.24 -21.26
C SER A 5 33.13 -18.31 -21.00
N GLU A 6 33.18 -19.36 -21.81
CA GLU A 6 33.98 -20.59 -21.65
C GLU A 6 35.51 -20.42 -21.56
N ALA A 7 36.03 -19.20 -21.66
CA ALA A 7 37.47 -18.88 -21.55
C ALA A 7 37.81 -17.96 -20.36
N GLU A 8 36.82 -17.56 -19.57
CA GLU A 8 36.97 -16.58 -18.50
C GLU A 8 36.73 -17.23 -17.13
N HIS A 9 37.57 -16.91 -16.15
CA HIS A 9 37.47 -17.44 -14.80
C HIS A 9 36.12 -17.10 -14.17
N LEU A 10 35.69 -17.92 -13.19
CA LEU A 10 34.53 -17.56 -12.36
C LEU A 10 34.81 -16.24 -11.64
N PRO A 11 33.81 -15.34 -11.57
CA PRO A 11 33.95 -14.08 -10.84
C PRO A 11 34.15 -14.38 -9.35
N ILE A 12 34.97 -13.56 -8.69
CA ILE A 12 35.42 -13.80 -7.32
C ILE A 12 34.26 -13.86 -6.33
N GLU A 13 33.17 -13.13 -6.59
CA GLU A 13 31.95 -13.13 -5.78
C GLU A 13 31.29 -14.52 -5.81
N THR A 14 31.27 -15.18 -6.97
CA THR A 14 30.74 -16.55 -7.09
C THR A 14 31.64 -17.57 -6.41
N LEU A 15 32.97 -17.38 -6.45
CA LEU A 15 33.92 -18.23 -5.73
C LEU A 15 33.79 -18.06 -4.21
N ALA A 16 33.55 -16.83 -3.72
CA ALA A 16 33.28 -16.54 -2.31
C ALA A 16 31.94 -17.17 -1.87
N ASP A 17 30.87 -16.97 -2.63
CA ASP A 17 29.58 -17.61 -2.35
C ASP A 17 29.69 -19.15 -2.37
N TYR A 18 30.51 -19.72 -3.25
CA TYR A 18 30.81 -21.15 -3.26
C TYR A 18 31.61 -21.60 -2.02
N ALA A 19 32.62 -20.83 -1.61
CA ALA A 19 33.43 -21.11 -0.43
C ALA A 19 32.62 -21.06 0.87
N GLU A 20 31.64 -20.16 0.96
CA GLU A 20 30.71 -19.99 2.08
C GLU A 20 29.46 -20.90 2.00
N CYS A 21 29.34 -21.75 0.96
CA CYS A 21 28.16 -22.60 0.72
C CYS A 21 26.83 -21.82 0.60
N ARG A 22 26.87 -20.63 -0.02
CA ARG A 22 25.71 -19.73 -0.20
C ARG A 22 25.06 -19.81 -1.58
N LEU A 23 25.69 -20.50 -2.53
CA LEU A 23 25.13 -20.75 -3.85
C LEU A 23 23.93 -21.69 -3.80
N THR A 24 23.01 -21.55 -4.75
CA THR A 24 21.96 -22.53 -4.96
C THR A 24 22.57 -23.88 -5.37
N PRO A 25 21.87 -25.03 -5.17
CA PRO A 25 22.39 -26.34 -5.55
C PRO A 25 22.82 -26.42 -7.02
N ASP A 26 22.03 -25.82 -7.92
CA ASP A 26 22.32 -25.79 -9.35
C ASP A 26 23.56 -24.95 -9.67
N ASP A 27 23.69 -23.77 -9.05
CA ASP A 27 24.83 -22.88 -9.25
C ASP A 27 26.11 -23.50 -8.66
N ALA A 28 26.02 -24.16 -7.51
CA ALA A 28 27.11 -24.87 -6.88
C ALA A 28 27.61 -26.04 -7.74
N ALA A 29 26.71 -26.78 -8.39
CA ALA A 29 27.07 -27.85 -9.32
C ALA A 29 27.81 -27.30 -10.56
N ARG A 30 27.37 -26.16 -11.12
CA ARG A 30 28.06 -25.50 -12.24
C ARG A 30 29.44 -24.99 -11.82
N ALA A 31 29.54 -24.35 -10.66
CA ALA A 31 30.82 -23.89 -10.12
C ALA A 31 31.79 -25.08 -9.89
N ALA A 32 31.30 -26.18 -9.30
CA ALA A 32 32.08 -27.40 -9.09
C ALA A 32 32.60 -28.01 -10.41
N ALA A 33 31.78 -28.01 -11.46
CA ALA A 33 32.18 -28.49 -12.79
C ALA A 33 33.33 -27.65 -13.38
N HIS A 34 33.29 -26.32 -13.25
CA HIS A 34 34.39 -25.44 -13.67
C HIS A 34 35.64 -25.65 -12.79
N LEU A 35 35.46 -25.74 -11.48
CA LEU A 35 36.55 -25.98 -10.54
C LEU A 35 37.29 -27.28 -10.84
N ALA A 36 36.61 -28.33 -11.33
CA ALA A 36 37.27 -29.58 -11.72
C ALA A 36 38.32 -29.39 -12.85
N GLY A 37 38.17 -28.36 -13.68
CA GLY A 37 39.05 -28.07 -14.83
C GLY A 37 39.97 -26.85 -14.67
N CYS A 38 39.75 -25.99 -13.67
CA CYS A 38 40.47 -24.72 -13.55
C CYS A 38 41.32 -24.62 -12.25
N PRO A 39 42.66 -24.81 -12.32
CA PRO A 39 43.51 -24.78 -11.13
C PRO A 39 43.60 -23.39 -10.49
N ALA A 40 43.45 -22.31 -11.25
CA ALA A 40 43.45 -20.94 -10.71
C ALA A 40 42.24 -20.72 -9.78
N CYS A 41 41.04 -21.03 -10.25
CA CYS A 41 39.83 -20.92 -9.42
C CYS A 41 39.85 -21.89 -8.22
N GLN A 42 40.48 -23.06 -8.34
CA GLN A 42 40.69 -23.94 -7.18
C GLN A 42 41.58 -23.28 -6.12
N ALA A 43 42.67 -22.64 -6.53
CA ALA A 43 43.57 -21.92 -5.64
C ALA A 43 42.86 -20.75 -4.94
N ASP A 44 42.06 -19.99 -5.67
CA ASP A 44 41.27 -18.88 -5.11
C ASP A 44 40.25 -19.37 -4.07
N VAL A 45 39.52 -20.44 -4.36
CA VAL A 45 38.58 -21.04 -3.39
C VAL A 45 39.30 -21.57 -2.15
N ALA A 46 40.48 -22.20 -2.32
CA ALA A 46 41.28 -22.68 -1.20
C ALA A 46 41.75 -21.51 -0.31
N TRP A 47 42.24 -20.43 -0.93
CA TRP A 47 42.65 -19.22 -0.22
C TRP A 47 41.47 -18.56 0.53
N LEU A 48 40.31 -18.43 -0.11
CA LEU A 48 39.10 -17.91 0.52
C LEU A 48 38.68 -18.75 1.73
N ARG A 49 38.65 -20.08 1.59
CA ARG A 49 38.35 -21.00 2.71
C ARG A 49 39.32 -20.85 3.86
N GLN A 50 40.61 -20.67 3.57
CA GLN A 50 41.62 -20.46 4.60
C GLN A 50 41.37 -19.15 5.37
N ILE A 51 41.02 -18.06 4.67
CA ILE A 51 40.67 -16.79 5.31
C ILE A 51 39.40 -16.92 6.14
N ILE A 52 38.36 -17.57 5.64
CA ILE A 52 37.10 -17.78 6.38
C ILE A 52 37.37 -18.53 7.69
N VAL A 53 38.19 -19.59 7.64
CA VAL A 53 38.60 -20.32 8.84
C VAL A 53 39.40 -19.43 9.80
N LEU A 54 40.33 -18.63 9.28
CA LEU A 54 41.15 -17.74 10.12
C LEU A 54 40.30 -16.69 10.85
N ILE A 55 39.38 -16.04 10.12
CA ILE A 55 38.46 -15.05 10.69
C ILE A 55 37.52 -15.71 11.70
N GLY A 56 37.01 -16.91 11.40
CA GLY A 56 36.11 -17.65 12.30
C GLY A 56 36.81 -18.30 13.51
N SER A 57 38.13 -18.47 13.47
CA SER A 57 38.92 -19.06 14.57
C SER A 57 39.33 -18.05 15.64
N ASP A 58 39.16 -16.77 15.36
CA ASP A 58 39.43 -15.72 16.31
C ASP A 58 38.33 -15.75 17.40
N ASP A 59 38.72 -15.62 18.66
CA ASP A 59 37.85 -15.83 19.82
C ASP A 59 36.99 -14.57 20.03
N TRP A 60 36.13 -14.28 19.05
CA TRP A 60 35.24 -13.12 19.06
C TRP A 60 34.23 -13.30 20.18
N GLU A 61 34.48 -12.61 21.29
CA GLU A 61 33.53 -12.55 22.38
C GLU A 61 32.29 -11.76 21.95
N ASP A 62 31.12 -12.40 22.03
CA ASP A 62 29.86 -11.76 21.66
C ASP A 62 29.67 -10.44 22.42
N ALA A 63 29.26 -9.41 21.69
CA ALA A 63 29.01 -8.10 22.29
C ALA A 63 27.93 -8.23 23.39
N PRO A 64 28.14 -7.64 24.58
CA PRO A 64 27.15 -7.69 25.65
C PRO A 64 25.79 -7.22 25.17
N SER A 65 24.72 -7.98 25.45
CA SER A 65 23.39 -7.69 24.92
C SER A 65 22.87 -6.28 25.20
N ALA A 66 23.36 -5.63 26.27
CA ALA A 66 23.08 -4.24 26.59
C ALA A 66 23.62 -3.26 25.53
N LEU A 67 24.86 -3.49 25.07
CA LEU A 67 25.51 -2.67 24.04
C LEU A 67 24.80 -2.84 22.70
N THR A 68 24.48 -4.07 22.30
CA THR A 68 23.72 -4.35 21.07
C THR A 68 22.36 -3.64 21.07
N ARG A 69 21.62 -3.69 22.20
CA ARG A 69 20.35 -2.96 22.34
C ARG A 69 20.53 -1.45 22.25
N GLN A 70 21.62 -0.91 22.79
CA GLN A 70 21.91 0.52 22.72
C GLN A 70 22.19 0.96 21.27
N ILE A 71 23.02 0.22 20.54
CA ILE A 71 23.35 0.48 19.13
C ILE A 71 22.09 0.37 18.25
N VAL A 72 21.28 -0.67 18.43
CA VAL A 72 20.02 -0.81 17.66
C VAL A 72 19.08 0.38 17.92
N ARG A 73 19.04 0.90 19.15
CA ARG A 73 18.24 2.08 19.47
C ARG A 73 18.76 3.36 18.82
N SER A 74 20.08 3.54 18.68
CA SER A 74 20.63 4.73 18.02
C SER A 74 20.31 4.79 16.53
N PHE A 75 20.08 3.65 15.88
CA PHE A 75 19.67 3.60 14.48
C PHE A 75 18.16 3.64 14.25
N ARG A 76 17.34 3.61 15.32
CA ARG A 76 15.89 3.79 15.13
C ARG A 76 15.62 5.24 14.72
N PRO A 77 14.87 5.47 13.63
CA PRO A 77 14.47 6.82 13.26
C PRO A 77 13.67 7.43 14.41
N ALA A 78 14.00 8.67 14.77
CA ALA A 78 13.23 9.42 15.75
C ALA A 78 11.76 9.49 15.30
N PRO A 79 10.79 9.35 16.22
CA PRO A 79 9.38 9.48 15.87
C PRO A 79 9.15 10.84 15.21
N SER A 80 8.59 10.83 14.00
CA SER A 80 8.32 12.09 13.30
C SER A 80 7.23 12.88 14.05
N PRO A 81 7.32 14.23 14.09
CA PRO A 81 6.29 15.05 14.73
C PRO A 81 4.91 14.83 14.11
N PHE A 82 4.88 14.47 12.82
CA PHE A 82 3.66 14.14 12.09
C PHE A 82 3.03 12.80 12.54
N ALA A 83 3.82 11.83 13.01
CA ALA A 83 3.31 10.57 13.52
C ALA A 83 2.53 10.76 14.84
N LEU A 84 2.94 11.70 15.69
CA LEU A 84 2.22 12.05 16.91
C LEU A 84 0.87 12.72 16.61
N TRP A 85 0.83 13.62 15.63
CA TRP A 85 -0.41 14.25 15.17
C TRP A 85 -1.38 13.24 14.52
N ALA A 86 -0.87 12.37 13.65
CA ALA A 86 -1.65 11.31 13.02
C ALA A 86 -2.17 10.25 14.03
N ALA A 87 -1.40 9.97 15.08
CA ALA A 87 -1.82 9.08 16.17
C ALA A 87 -2.95 9.69 17.02
N TRP A 88 -2.95 11.01 17.23
CA TRP A 88 -4.05 11.70 17.90
C TRP A 88 -5.34 11.64 17.08
N LEU A 89 -5.26 11.83 15.75
CA LEU A 89 -6.40 11.70 14.83
C LEU A 89 -6.97 10.28 14.73
N ARG A 90 -6.14 9.26 15.01
CA ARG A 90 -6.56 7.85 15.05
C ARG A 90 -7.26 7.46 16.36
N ARG A 91 -7.42 8.36 17.33
CA ARG A 91 -8.13 8.04 18.59
C ARG A 91 -9.63 7.81 18.33
N PRO A 92 -10.24 6.77 18.93
CA PRO A 92 -11.64 6.39 18.70
C PRO A 92 -12.70 7.46 18.98
N PRO A 93 -12.59 8.37 20.00
CA PRO A 93 -13.64 9.36 20.24
C PRO A 93 -13.80 10.38 19.11
N ILE A 94 -12.72 10.69 18.36
CA ILE A 94 -12.77 11.67 17.26
C ILE A 94 -13.49 11.07 16.03
N ARG A 95 -13.37 9.76 15.81
CA ARG A 95 -14.11 9.06 14.73
C ARG A 95 -15.62 9.07 14.97
N LEU A 96 -16.05 8.89 16.23
CA LEU A 96 -17.46 8.95 16.60
C LEU A 96 -18.04 10.35 16.43
N ALA A 97 -17.29 11.39 16.83
CA ALA A 97 -17.69 12.77 16.65
C ALA A 97 -17.86 13.14 15.16
N ALA A 98 -16.91 12.74 14.30
CA ALA A 98 -16.98 13.00 12.86
C ALA A 98 -18.18 12.28 12.20
N ALA A 99 -18.47 11.04 12.59
CA ALA A 99 -19.63 10.30 12.09
C ALA A 99 -20.95 11.00 12.48
N PHE A 100 -21.04 11.54 13.70
CA PHE A 100 -22.21 12.30 14.17
C PHE A 100 -22.43 13.59 13.38
N VAL A 101 -21.36 14.33 13.07
CA VAL A 101 -21.43 15.57 12.27
C VAL A 101 -21.89 15.27 10.84
N VAL A 102 -21.35 14.23 10.21
CA VAL A 102 -21.80 13.81 8.86
C VAL A 102 -23.25 13.37 8.88
N LEU A 103 -23.67 12.61 9.90
CA LEU A 103 -25.06 12.18 10.07
C LEU A 103 -26.00 13.39 10.23
N LEU A 104 -25.61 14.38 11.05
CA LEU A 104 -26.35 15.63 11.23
C LEU A 104 -26.45 16.45 9.93
N LEU A 105 -25.36 16.55 9.17
CA LEU A 105 -25.37 17.22 7.87
C LEU A 105 -26.26 16.52 6.85
N LEU A 106 -26.23 15.18 6.81
CA LEU A 106 -27.11 14.38 5.95
C LEU A 106 -28.57 14.52 6.36
N LEU A 107 -28.88 14.47 7.66
CA LEU A 107 -30.24 14.71 8.19
C LEU A 107 -30.72 16.12 7.86
N SER A 108 -29.89 17.13 8.07
CA SER A 108 -30.19 18.53 7.75
C SER A 108 -30.46 18.73 6.26
N GLY A 109 -29.59 18.19 5.40
CA GLY A 109 -29.78 18.26 3.95
C GLY A 109 -31.01 17.49 3.48
N TYR A 110 -31.28 16.32 4.07
CA TYR A 110 -32.47 15.52 3.78
C TYR A 110 -33.76 16.26 4.14
N TRP A 111 -33.80 16.97 5.28
CA TRP A 111 -34.93 17.81 5.66
C TRP A 111 -35.14 18.98 4.70
N LEU A 112 -34.05 19.56 4.17
CA LEU A 112 -34.12 20.69 3.26
C LEU A 112 -34.60 20.30 1.85
N LEU A 113 -34.29 19.06 1.42
CA LEU A 113 -34.74 18.51 0.14
C LEU A 113 -36.11 17.84 0.21
N ARG A 114 -36.79 17.86 1.37
CA ARG A 114 -38.10 17.25 1.52
C ARG A 114 -39.13 18.08 0.74
N PRO A 115 -39.68 17.59 -0.38
CA PRO A 115 -40.65 18.38 -1.14
C PRO A 115 -41.88 18.64 -0.26
N PRO A 116 -42.43 19.87 -0.23
CA PRO A 116 -43.61 20.16 0.55
C PRO A 116 -44.75 19.25 0.10
N ALA A 117 -45.42 18.61 1.05
CA ALA A 117 -46.53 17.71 0.78
C ALA A 117 -47.54 18.42 -0.12
N ARG A 118 -47.67 17.93 -1.37
CA ARG A 118 -48.68 18.42 -2.31
C ARG A 118 -50.04 18.20 -1.65
N LYS A 119 -50.66 19.27 -1.17
CA LYS A 119 -52.05 19.24 -0.74
C LYS A 119 -52.86 18.85 -1.98
N LEU A 120 -53.42 17.65 -1.97
CA LEU A 120 -54.34 17.18 -3.00
C LEU A 120 -55.48 18.20 -3.06
N ALA A 121 -55.54 18.97 -4.15
CA ALA A 121 -56.62 19.92 -4.37
C ALA A 121 -57.91 19.12 -4.57
N THR A 122 -58.71 19.04 -3.52
CA THR A 122 -60.09 18.56 -3.61
C THR A 122 -60.85 19.56 -4.47
N ILE A 123 -61.14 19.19 -5.72
CA ILE A 123 -61.95 19.98 -6.64
C ILE A 123 -63.36 20.03 -6.03
N THR A 124 -63.74 21.19 -5.49
CA THR A 124 -65.10 21.42 -5.02
C THR A 124 -65.88 21.96 -6.23
N PRO A 125 -66.95 21.28 -6.70
CA PRO A 125 -67.74 21.79 -7.81
C PRO A 125 -68.53 23.03 -7.33
N GLN A 126 -68.12 24.22 -7.77
CA GLN A 126 -68.97 25.40 -7.64
C GLN A 126 -70.09 25.30 -8.69
N GLN A 127 -71.32 25.12 -8.20
CA GLN A 127 -72.53 25.28 -8.97
C GLN A 127 -72.78 26.78 -9.22
N GLY A 128 -72.10 27.31 -10.24
CA GLY A 128 -72.33 28.64 -10.77
C GLY A 128 -73.17 28.56 -12.04
N LEU A 129 -74.43 28.96 -11.91
CA LEU A 129 -75.46 29.15 -12.93
C LEU A 129 -74.89 29.62 -14.29
N VAL A 130 -74.77 28.72 -15.26
CA VAL A 130 -74.45 29.08 -16.66
C VAL A 130 -75.74 29.57 -17.31
N GLU A 131 -75.91 30.89 -17.34
CA GLU A 131 -76.95 31.55 -18.10
C GLU A 131 -76.63 31.38 -19.60
N ILE A 132 -77.33 30.46 -20.25
CA ILE A 132 -77.21 30.23 -21.69
C ILE A 132 -77.92 31.40 -22.40
N ARG A 133 -77.17 32.47 -22.68
CA ARG A 133 -77.59 33.55 -23.57
C ARG A 133 -77.66 33.01 -25.00
N ARG A 134 -78.83 32.50 -25.39
CA ARG A 134 -79.21 32.34 -26.80
C ARG A 134 -79.46 33.72 -27.37
N GLU A 135 -78.48 34.29 -28.06
CA GLU A 135 -78.73 35.32 -29.06
C GLU A 135 -78.71 34.64 -30.42
N ASN A 136 -79.91 34.21 -30.80
CA ASN A 136 -80.30 33.84 -32.14
C ASN A 136 -80.52 35.11 -32.98
N GLU A 137 -80.26 34.97 -34.28
CA GLU A 137 -80.94 35.69 -35.36
C GLU A 137 -80.71 37.19 -35.50
N THR A 138 -79.74 37.53 -36.37
CA THR A 138 -79.73 38.58 -37.43
C THR A 138 -78.24 38.89 -37.68
N ALA A 139 -77.62 38.74 -38.85
CA ALA A 139 -78.06 39.12 -40.17
C ALA A 139 -77.15 38.41 -41.20
N TRP A 140 -77.77 37.62 -42.07
CA TRP A 140 -77.26 37.28 -43.41
C TRP A 140 -77.99 38.20 -44.39
N ARG A 141 -77.23 38.89 -45.25
CA ARG A 141 -77.54 39.77 -46.41
C ARG A 141 -76.40 40.81 -46.38
N THR A 142 -75.43 40.83 -47.28
CA THR A 142 -75.45 40.71 -48.74
C THR A 142 -74.07 40.33 -49.25
#